data_AF-A0A6S7JJF8-F1
#
_entry.id   AF-A0A6S7JJF8-F1
#
_cell.length_a   1.000
_cell.length_b   1.000
_cell.length_c   1.000
_cell.angle_alpha   90.00
_cell.angle_beta   90.00
_cell.angle_gamma   90.00
#
_symmetry.space_group_name_H-M   'P 1'
#
loop_
_entity.id
_entity.type
_entity.pdbx_description
1 polymer ?
#
loop_
_entity_poly.entity_id
_entity_poly.type
_entity_poly.pdbx_seq_one_letter_code
_entity_poly.pdbx_strand_id
1 'polypeptide(L)'
;MSCGRPNGFVELEELVHRDGARDEWEETARWITLEETVESDRWSKPHVPCLSLQGLQNVRDILETCPIVTDLAETEMTAIVEALVNEMVRCGTLEANLRDSVVSLLLLNHRHKNQTKASPLSRRLTRHFSIDVPEEDKDPVTVDEDPVTFSGFS
;
A
#
# COMPACT_ATOMS: atom_id res chain seq x y z
N MET A 1 -20.84 0.72 19.22
CA MET A 1 -19.64 0.33 18.47
C MET A 1 -19.29 1.48 17.54
N SER A 2 -18.37 2.36 17.94
CA SER A 2 -17.86 3.41 17.07
C SER A 2 -16.84 2.77 16.13
N CYS A 3 -17.26 2.41 14.91
CA CYS A 3 -16.32 2.19 13.83
C CYS A 3 -15.60 3.52 13.60
N GLY A 4 -14.40 3.67 14.17
CA GLY A 4 -13.51 4.75 13.79
C GLY A 4 -13.30 4.65 12.29
N ARG A 5 -13.49 5.76 11.56
CA ARG A 5 -13.32 5.74 10.10
C ARG A 5 -11.92 5.17 9.82
N PRO A 6 -11.79 4.06 9.07
CA PRO A 6 -10.48 3.60 8.67
C PRO A 6 -9.86 4.72 7.84
N ASN A 7 -8.72 5.24 8.31
CA ASN A 7 -7.89 6.14 7.51
C ASN A 7 -7.27 5.28 6.41
N GLY A 8 -7.98 5.16 5.29
CA GLY A 8 -7.49 4.46 4.11
C GLY A 8 -6.41 5.29 3.41
N PHE A 9 -5.38 4.61 2.95
CA PHE A 9 -4.46 5.12 1.96
C PHE A 9 -4.87 4.56 0.60
N VAL A 10 -4.94 5.42 -0.41
CA VAL A 10 -5.26 5.02 -1.79
C VAL A 10 -4.17 5.54 -2.70
N GLU A 11 -3.65 4.68 -3.57
CA GLU A 11 -2.73 5.02 -4.66
C GLU A 11 -3.44 4.76 -6.00
N LEU A 12 -3.18 5.61 -6.98
CA LEU A 12 -3.56 5.42 -8.37
C LEU A 12 -2.30 5.22 -9.19
N GLU A 13 -2.30 4.16 -9.98
CA GLU A 13 -1.23 3.82 -10.90
C GLU A 13 -1.77 3.71 -12.32
N GLU A 14 -0.96 4.13 -13.28
CA GLU A 14 -1.27 4.06 -14.70
C GLU A 14 -0.18 3.26 -15.42
N LEU A 15 -0.59 2.45 -16.40
CA LEU A 15 0.34 1.72 -17.25
C LEU A 15 1.00 2.69 -18.24
N VAL A 16 2.32 2.81 -18.19
CA VAL A 16 3.08 3.73 -19.04
C VAL A 16 3.87 2.94 -20.08
N HIS A 17 3.63 3.25 -21.35
CA HIS A 17 4.47 2.80 -22.46
C HIS A 17 5.58 3.83 -22.74
N ARG A 18 6.83 3.38 -22.77
CA ARG A 18 7.99 4.21 -23.13
C ARG A 18 8.76 3.54 -24.26
N ASP A 19 9.00 4.29 -25.35
CA ASP A 19 9.72 3.79 -26.52
C ASP A 19 11.08 3.18 -26.13
N GLY A 20 11.26 1.89 -26.44
CA GLY A 20 12.50 1.16 -26.14
C GLY A 20 12.67 0.72 -24.68
N ALA A 21 11.67 0.93 -23.82
CA ALA A 21 11.63 0.41 -22.45
C ALA A 21 10.53 -0.65 -22.30
N ARG A 22 10.55 -1.38 -21.18
CA ARG A 22 9.45 -2.27 -20.80
C ARG A 22 8.32 -1.43 -20.21
N ASP A 23 7.09 -1.88 -20.47
CA ASP A 23 5.90 -1.31 -19.83
C ASP A 23 5.97 -1.54 -18.31
N GLU A 24 5.56 -0.52 -17.57
CA GLU A 24 5.53 -0.53 -16.12
C GLU A 24 4.34 0.28 -15.62
N TRP A 25 3.85 -0.04 -14.42
CA TRP A 25 2.87 0.76 -13.71
C TRP A 25 3.58 1.91 -13.01
N GLU A 26 3.09 3.13 -13.19
CA GLU A 26 3.64 4.33 -12.56
C GLU A 26 2.60 5.00 -11.67
N GLU A 27 2.99 5.32 -10.43
CA GLU A 27 2.16 6.07 -9.49
C GLU A 27 1.88 7.49 -10.04
N THR A 28 0.60 7.84 -10.23
CA THR A 28 0.17 9.15 -10.77
C THR A 28 -0.57 10.02 -9.76
N ALA A 29 -1.23 9.42 -8.77
CA ALA A 29 -1.93 10.13 -7.71
C ALA A 29 -2.05 9.30 -6.42
N ARG A 30 -2.31 9.97 -5.30
CA ARG A 30 -2.54 9.32 -4.00
C ARG A 30 -3.49 10.12 -3.13
N TRP A 31 -4.16 9.44 -2.20
CA TRP A 31 -5.08 10.04 -1.24
C TRP A 31 -4.76 9.62 0.18
N ILE A 32 -4.47 10.61 1.03
CA ILE A 32 -4.45 10.49 2.49
C ILE A 32 -5.29 11.65 3.02
N THR A 33 -6.60 11.45 3.15
CA THR A 33 -7.61 12.51 3.38
C THR A 33 -7.76 13.52 2.23
N LEU A 34 -6.65 14.03 1.68
CA LEU A 34 -6.57 14.92 0.53
C LEU A 34 -5.84 14.23 -0.62
N GLU A 35 -6.08 14.71 -1.84
CA GLU A 35 -5.43 14.26 -3.07
C GLU A 35 -4.06 14.94 -3.25
N GLU A 36 -3.08 14.17 -3.69
CA GLU A 36 -1.84 14.66 -4.29
C GLU A 36 -1.64 13.96 -5.64
N THR A 37 -1.22 14.71 -6.65
CA THR A 37 -1.01 14.25 -8.03
C THR A 37 0.45 14.46 -8.43
N VAL A 38 0.94 13.65 -9.37
CA VAL A 38 2.30 13.81 -9.91
C VAL A 38 2.30 14.85 -11.04
N GLU A 39 2.98 15.96 -10.82
CA GLU A 39 3.21 17.03 -11.79
C GLU A 39 4.71 17.14 -12.09
N SER A 40 5.12 16.88 -13.34
CA SER A 40 6.53 17.01 -13.76
C SER A 40 7.54 16.34 -12.81
N ASP A 41 7.24 15.10 -12.39
CA ASP A 41 8.06 14.29 -11.45
C ASP A 41 8.07 14.78 -9.98
N ARG A 42 7.12 15.64 -9.59
CA ARG A 42 6.96 16.13 -8.22
C ARG A 42 5.50 16.03 -7.78
N TRP A 43 5.28 15.71 -6.50
CA TRP A 43 3.95 15.79 -5.90
C TRP A 43 3.42 17.23 -5.87
N SER A 44 2.16 17.40 -6.26
CA SER A 44 1.40 18.63 -6.08
C SER A 44 1.15 18.89 -4.58
N LYS A 45 0.56 20.05 -4.24
CA LYS A 45 0.15 20.30 -2.85
C LYS A 45 -1.12 19.48 -2.56
N PRO A 46 -1.28 18.97 -1.32
CA PRO A 46 -2.52 18.31 -0.92
C PRO A 46 -3.73 19.21 -1.20
N HIS A 47 -4.73 18.68 -1.89
CA HIS A 47 -5.93 19.43 -2.27
C HIS A 47 -7.18 18.55 -2.22
N VAL A 48 -8.36 19.19 -2.26
CA VAL A 48 -9.63 18.48 -2.35
C VAL A 48 -9.85 18.04 -3.79
N PRO A 49 -10.14 16.75 -4.06
CA PRO A 49 -10.35 16.26 -5.41
C PRO A 49 -11.52 16.96 -6.08
N CYS A 50 -11.38 17.27 -7.37
CA CYS A 50 -12.45 17.73 -8.23
C CYS A 50 -12.74 16.68 -9.30
N LEU A 51 -13.76 15.86 -9.07
CA LEU A 51 -14.12 14.75 -9.95
C LEU A 51 -14.99 15.24 -11.12
N SER A 52 -14.75 14.69 -12.30
CA SER A 52 -15.62 14.95 -13.45
C SER A 52 -16.92 14.15 -13.35
N LEU A 53 -18.04 14.74 -13.78
CA LEU A 53 -19.35 14.05 -13.81
C LEU A 53 -19.29 12.80 -14.69
N GLN A 54 -18.63 12.90 -15.84
CA GLN A 54 -18.46 11.76 -16.75
C GLN A 54 -17.66 10.62 -16.10
N GLY A 55 -16.62 10.95 -15.33
CA GLY A 55 -15.84 9.95 -14.59
C GLY A 55 -16.71 9.21 -13.58
N LEU A 56 -17.56 9.93 -12.83
CA LEU A 56 -18.50 9.33 -11.88
C LEU A 56 -19.54 8.44 -12.57
N GLN A 57 -20.04 8.84 -13.74
CA GLN A 57 -20.97 8.04 -14.53
C GLN A 57 -20.32 6.74 -15.01
N ASN A 58 -19.11 6.83 -15.56
CA ASN A 58 -18.38 5.63 -16.00
C ASN A 58 -18.12 4.67 -14.84
N VAL A 59 -17.75 5.18 -13.67
CA VAL A 59 -17.54 4.33 -12.47
C VAL A 59 -18.84 3.64 -12.07
N ARG A 60 -19.98 4.33 -12.09
CA ARG A 60 -21.28 3.71 -11.82
C ARG A 60 -21.56 2.57 -12.80
N ASP A 61 -21.42 2.82 -14.10
CA ASP A 61 -21.72 1.83 -15.14
C ASP A 61 -20.81 0.59 -15.02
N ILE A 62 -19.53 0.80 -14.67
CA ILE A 62 -18.59 -0.28 -14.39
C ILE A 62 -19.01 -1.06 -13.14
N LEU A 63 -19.38 -0.39 -12.04
CA LEU A 63 -19.81 -1.09 -10.81
C LEU A 63 -21.10 -1.89 -10.98
N GLU A 64 -21.98 -1.50 -11.92
CA GLU A 64 -23.21 -2.25 -12.23
C GLU A 64 -22.94 -3.54 -13.03
N THR A 65 -21.80 -3.63 -13.73
CA THR A 65 -21.52 -4.71 -14.71
C THR A 65 -20.25 -5.52 -14.42
N CYS A 66 -19.32 -4.97 -13.65
CA CYS A 66 -18.03 -5.58 -13.35
C CYS A 66 -18.19 -6.68 -12.28
N PRO A 67 -17.45 -7.79 -12.38
CA PRO A 67 -17.38 -8.79 -11.33
C PRO A 67 -16.81 -8.21 -10.04
N ILE A 68 -17.47 -8.49 -8.91
CA ILE A 68 -17.02 -8.07 -7.58
C ILE A 68 -16.63 -9.33 -6.81
N VAL A 69 -15.35 -9.40 -6.41
CA VAL A 69 -14.80 -10.48 -5.59
C VAL A 69 -14.61 -9.94 -4.17
N THR A 70 -15.33 -10.52 -3.20
CA THR A 70 -15.20 -10.19 -1.78
C THR A 70 -14.69 -11.40 -1.01
N ASP A 71 -14.12 -11.15 0.17
CA ASP A 71 -13.66 -12.20 1.09
C ASP A 71 -12.65 -13.18 0.47
N LEU A 72 -11.81 -12.65 -0.43
CA LEU A 72 -10.73 -13.40 -1.07
C LEU A 72 -9.72 -13.87 -0.01
N ALA A 73 -9.35 -15.15 -0.05
CA ALA A 73 -8.48 -15.76 0.96
C ALA A 73 -6.98 -15.52 0.63
N GLU A 74 -6.70 -15.24 -0.63
CA GLU A 74 -5.40 -15.00 -1.22
C GLU A 74 -4.84 -13.66 -0.73
N THR A 75 -3.60 -13.67 -0.26
CA THR A 75 -2.89 -12.48 0.23
C THR A 75 -1.73 -12.06 -0.67
N GLU A 76 -1.30 -12.95 -1.57
CA GLU A 76 -0.19 -12.71 -2.49
C GLU A 76 -0.69 -12.07 -3.78
N MET A 77 -0.02 -11.01 -4.26
CA MET A 77 -0.44 -10.24 -5.43
C MET A 77 -0.72 -11.13 -6.65
N THR A 78 0.18 -12.06 -6.96
CA THR A 78 0.01 -13.01 -8.09
C THR A 78 -1.27 -13.82 -7.94
N ALA A 79 -1.54 -14.36 -6.76
CA ALA A 79 -2.73 -15.18 -6.51
C ALA A 79 -4.01 -14.33 -6.57
N ILE A 80 -3.97 -13.10 -6.05
CA ILE A 80 -5.08 -12.13 -6.12
C ILE A 80 -5.41 -11.79 -7.57
N VAL A 81 -4.40 -11.45 -8.38
CA VAL A 81 -4.56 -11.13 -9.81
C VAL A 81 -5.12 -12.32 -10.57
N GLU A 82 -4.60 -13.53 -10.34
CA GLU A 82 -5.11 -14.74 -11.01
C GLU A 82 -6.57 -15.02 -10.64
N ALA A 83 -6.93 -14.92 -9.36
CA ALA A 83 -8.30 -15.12 -8.89
C ALA A 83 -9.26 -14.10 -9.51
N LEU A 84 -8.88 -12.82 -9.53
CA LEU A 84 -9.66 -11.74 -10.14
C LEU A 84 -9.87 -11.98 -11.65
N VAL A 85 -8.79 -12.25 -12.39
CA VAL A 85 -8.88 -12.43 -13.85
C VAL A 85 -9.67 -13.69 -14.21
N ASN A 86 -9.54 -14.76 -13.43
CA ASN A 86 -10.36 -15.96 -13.61
C ASN A 86 -11.85 -15.66 -13.42
N GLU A 87 -12.20 -14.84 -12.42
CA GLU A 87 -13.57 -14.39 -12.21
C GLU A 87 -14.08 -13.51 -13.37
N MET A 88 -13.24 -12.62 -13.91
CA MET A 88 -13.58 -11.83 -15.10
C MET A 88 -13.89 -12.68 -16.32
N VAL A 89 -13.13 -13.75 -16.54
CA VAL A 89 -13.42 -14.73 -17.61
C VAL A 89 -14.71 -15.49 -17.31
N ARG A 90 -14.91 -15.94 -16.06
CA ARG A 90 -16.10 -16.69 -15.63
C ARG A 90 -17.40 -15.89 -15.83
N CYS A 91 -17.36 -14.59 -15.55
CA CYS A 91 -18.49 -13.67 -15.72
C CYS A 91 -18.64 -13.16 -17.16
N GLY A 92 -17.71 -13.47 -18.06
CA GLY A 92 -17.76 -13.06 -19.47
C GLY A 92 -17.36 -11.61 -19.73
N THR A 93 -16.79 -10.91 -18.75
CA THR A 93 -16.25 -9.55 -18.92
C THR A 93 -14.89 -9.55 -19.62
N LEU A 94 -14.19 -10.68 -19.61
CA LEU A 94 -12.93 -10.88 -20.31
C LEU A 94 -12.97 -12.16 -21.16
N GLU A 95 -12.49 -12.08 -22.41
CA GLU A 95 -12.36 -13.27 -23.25
C GLU A 95 -11.24 -14.20 -22.75
N ALA A 96 -11.47 -15.51 -22.77
CA ALA A 96 -10.55 -16.50 -22.20
C ALA A 96 -9.15 -16.50 -22.86
N ASN A 97 -9.05 -16.14 -24.13
CA ASN A 97 -7.78 -16.00 -24.86
C ASN A 97 -6.94 -14.81 -24.38
N LEU A 98 -7.54 -13.80 -23.76
CA LEU A 98 -6.84 -12.62 -23.25
C LEU A 98 -6.36 -12.79 -21.80
N ARG A 99 -6.81 -13.85 -21.11
CA ARG A 99 -6.52 -14.12 -19.70
C ARG A 99 -5.02 -13.97 -19.38
N ASP A 100 -4.17 -14.72 -20.06
CA ASP A 100 -2.74 -14.76 -19.74
C ASP A 100 -2.04 -13.42 -20.05
N SER A 101 -2.52 -12.71 -21.08
CA SER A 101 -2.02 -11.37 -21.40
C SER A 101 -2.38 -10.36 -20.31
N VAL A 102 -3.61 -10.41 -19.79
CA VAL A 102 -4.06 -9.51 -18.72
C VAL A 102 -3.35 -9.82 -17.40
N VAL A 103 -3.20 -11.10 -17.04
CA VAL A 103 -2.42 -11.51 -15.86
C VAL A 103 -0.99 -10.99 -15.97
N SER A 104 -0.33 -11.19 -17.11
CA SER A 104 1.05 -10.73 -17.32
C SER A 104 1.18 -9.20 -17.22
N LEU A 105 0.18 -8.47 -17.73
CA LEU A 105 0.13 -7.01 -17.69
C LEU A 105 -0.09 -6.47 -16.27
N LEU A 106 -1.00 -7.06 -15.50
CA LEU A 106 -1.27 -6.69 -14.10
C LEU A 106 -0.11 -7.01 -13.14
N LEU A 107 0.81 -7.89 -13.55
CA LEU A 107 2.01 -8.28 -12.77
C LEU A 107 3.31 -7.61 -13.27
N LEU A 108 3.20 -6.61 -14.15
CA LEU A 108 4.35 -5.79 -14.52
C LEU A 108 4.92 -5.06 -13.30
N ASN A 109 6.14 -4.51 -13.44
CA ASN A 109 6.77 -3.79 -12.34
C ASN A 109 5.96 -2.53 -11.96
N HIS A 110 5.80 -2.28 -10.66
CA HIS A 110 5.13 -1.09 -10.11
C HIS A 110 6.18 -0.10 -9.60
N ARG A 111 6.15 1.13 -10.13
CA ARG A 111 7.14 2.17 -9.87
C ARG A 111 6.52 3.29 -9.03
N HIS A 112 6.83 3.26 -7.73
CA HIS A 112 6.40 4.27 -6.76
C HIS A 112 7.40 5.44 -6.68
N LYS A 113 6.92 6.68 -6.52
CA LYS A 113 7.79 7.87 -6.48
C LYS A 113 8.67 7.94 -5.23
N ASN A 114 8.20 7.40 -4.10
CA ASN A 114 8.88 7.57 -2.80
C ASN A 114 9.87 6.46 -2.45
N GLN A 115 9.97 5.38 -3.23
CA GLN A 115 10.97 4.33 -2.96
C GLN A 115 12.42 4.81 -3.14
N THR A 116 12.66 5.93 -3.83
CA THR A 116 14.01 6.49 -3.99
C THR A 116 14.38 7.60 -3.01
N LYS A 117 13.44 8.12 -2.20
CA LYS A 117 13.72 9.21 -1.25
C LYS A 117 12.88 9.03 0.01
N ALA A 118 13.53 8.65 1.10
CA ALA A 118 12.96 8.77 2.44
C ALA A 118 12.54 10.25 2.67
N SER A 119 11.26 10.55 2.43
CA SER A 119 10.71 11.88 2.62
C SER A 119 10.91 12.31 4.07
N PRO A 120 11.34 13.56 4.37
CA PRO A 120 11.41 14.06 5.73
C PRO A 120 10.05 14.03 6.47
N LEU A 121 8.94 13.93 5.73
CA LEU A 121 7.59 13.87 6.27
C LEU A 121 7.27 12.50 6.91
N SER A 122 7.82 11.40 6.39
CA SER A 122 7.63 10.06 6.98
C SER A 122 8.35 9.90 8.33
N ARG A 123 9.40 10.71 8.59
CA ARG A 123 10.05 10.83 9.91
C ARG A 123 9.25 11.64 10.95
N ARG A 124 8.30 12.48 10.51
CA ARG A 124 7.47 13.31 11.42
C ARG A 124 6.18 12.61 11.84
N LEU A 125 5.56 11.84 10.95
CA LEU A 125 4.35 11.07 11.28
C LEU A 125 4.65 9.95 12.29
N THR A 126 5.83 9.34 12.24
CA THR A 126 6.27 8.34 13.23
C THR A 126 6.43 8.90 14.64
N ARG A 127 6.68 10.21 14.80
CA ARG A 127 6.79 10.84 16.13
C ARG A 127 5.45 11.20 16.78
N HIS A 128 4.38 11.33 15.99
CA HIS A 128 3.06 11.73 16.52
C HIS A 128 2.16 10.56 16.92
N PHE A 129 2.54 9.31 16.60
CA PHE A 129 1.81 8.10 16.97
C PHE A 129 2.58 7.16 17.91
N SER A 130 3.77 7.56 18.39
CA SER A 130 4.39 6.87 19.53
C SER A 130 3.62 7.23 20.79
N ILE A 131 2.68 6.37 21.18
CA ILE A 131 2.16 6.36 22.54
C ILE A 131 3.31 5.89 23.43
N ASP A 132 3.81 6.78 24.29
CA ASP A 132 4.71 6.39 25.36
C ASP A 132 3.97 5.37 26.23
N VAL A 133 4.39 4.10 26.12
CA VAL A 133 4.00 3.06 27.07
C VAL A 133 4.67 3.42 28.39
N PRO A 134 3.92 3.65 29.49
CA PRO A 134 4.54 3.90 30.78
C PRO A 134 5.35 2.66 31.16
N GLU A 135 6.65 2.84 31.36
CA GLU A 135 7.52 1.82 31.95
C GLU A 135 6.97 1.52 33.35
N GLU A 136 6.54 0.28 33.61
CA GLU A 136 6.17 -0.13 34.97
C GLU A 136 7.41 -0.04 35.86
N ASP A 137 7.29 0.73 36.95
CA ASP A 137 8.30 0.83 38.01
C ASP A 137 8.59 -0.58 38.55
N LYS A 138 9.70 -1.18 38.10
CA LYS A 138 10.29 -2.34 38.76
C LYS A 138 11.13 -1.82 39.92
N ASP A 139 10.66 -2.09 41.14
CA ASP A 139 11.42 -1.84 42.37
C ASP A 139 12.84 -2.45 42.27
N PRO A 140 13.88 -1.73 42.73
CA PRO A 140 15.25 -2.19 42.61
C PRO A 140 15.51 -3.38 43.56
N VAL A 141 15.80 -4.54 42.98
CA VAL A 141 16.41 -5.65 43.72
C VAL A 141 17.84 -5.24 44.09
N THR A 142 18.06 -5.02 45.38
CA THR A 142 19.40 -4.91 45.97
C THR A 142 20.08 -6.28 45.94
N VAL A 143 21.14 -6.42 45.15
CA VAL A 143 22.07 -7.55 45.25
C VAL A 143 23.25 -7.06 46.07
N ASP A 144 23.37 -7.58 47.30
CA ASP A 144 24.54 -7.40 48.15
C ASP A 144 25.77 -8.04 47.48
N GLU A 145 26.86 -7.28 47.44
CA GLU A 145 28.17 -7.70 46.98
C GLU A 145 28.88 -8.47 48.10
N ASP A 146 29.43 -9.65 47.80
CA ASP A 146 30.53 -10.24 48.57
C ASP A 146 31.61 -10.76 47.60
N PRO A 147 32.87 -10.25 47.67
CA PRO A 147 33.95 -10.73 46.83
C PRO A 147 34.62 -11.96 47.46
N VAL A 148 34.40 -13.15 46.90
CA VAL A 148 35.20 -14.33 47.25
C VAL A 148 36.40 -14.44 46.30
N THR A 149 37.56 -14.07 46.83
CA THR A 149 38.88 -14.34 46.27
C THR A 149 39.14 -15.84 46.15
N PHE A 150 39.60 -16.32 45.00
CA PHE A 150 40.18 -17.65 44.85
C PHE A 150 41.64 -17.56 44.41
N SER A 151 42.55 -17.95 45.31
CA SER A 151 43.97 -18.14 45.01
C SER A 151 44.37 -19.59 45.30
N GLY A 152 44.89 -20.27 44.27
CA GLY A 152 45.96 -21.28 44.37
C GLY A 152 45.53 -22.74 44.35
N PHE A 153 45.98 -23.48 43.32
CA PHE A 153 46.96 -24.59 43.30
C PHE A 153 46.94 -25.14 41.85
N SER A 154 48.03 -25.21 41.08
CA SER A 154 49.39 -25.72 41.34
C SER A 154 50.51 -24.83 40.80
#